data_AF-A0A950TXD4-F1
#
_entry.id   AF-A0A950TXD4-F1
#
_cell.length_a   1.000
_cell.length_b   1.000
_cell.length_c   1.000
_cell.angle_alpha   90.00
_cell.angle_beta   90.00
_cell.angle_gamma   90.00
#
_symmetry.space_group_name_H-M   'P 1'
#
loop_
_entity.id
_entity.type
_entity.pdbx_description
1 polymer ?
#
loop_
_entity_poly.entity_id
_entity_poly.type
_entity_poly.pdbx_seq_one_letter_code
_entity_poly.pdbx_strand_id
1 'polypeptide(L)'
;MPRNKAIMPRRHPPVLDMLPNGTFREPVRPSLATRIFIWAVVVAVIAGSLAAAAVALWIALLLIPVALAAAVVAWLAFRFQAWRAGRAAASATRDTGPAG
;
A
#
# COMPACT_ATOMS: atom_id res chain seq x y z
N MET A 1 1.79 -30.32 -33.35
CA MET A 1 1.61 -30.45 -31.88
C MET A 1 2.93 -30.17 -31.18
N PRO A 2 3.12 -29.04 -30.47
CA PRO A 2 4.35 -28.77 -29.74
C PRO A 2 4.39 -29.54 -28.41
N ARG A 3 5.49 -30.25 -28.18
CA ARG A 3 5.74 -31.10 -27.01
C ARG A 3 6.16 -30.21 -25.83
N ASN A 4 5.30 -30.14 -24.81
CA ASN A 4 5.55 -29.40 -23.56
C ASN A 4 6.81 -29.96 -22.89
N LYS A 5 7.87 -29.14 -22.84
CA LYS A 5 9.14 -29.46 -22.16
C LYS A 5 8.92 -29.30 -20.65
N ALA A 6 8.72 -30.42 -19.96
CA ALA A 6 8.69 -30.43 -18.51
C ALA A 6 10.00 -29.85 -17.96
N ILE A 7 9.92 -28.75 -17.22
CA ILE A 7 11.05 -28.15 -16.51
C ILE A 7 11.31 -29.05 -15.30
N MET A 8 12.08 -30.13 -15.50
CA MET A 8 12.60 -30.87 -14.35
C MET A 8 13.63 -29.99 -13.64
N PRO A 9 13.45 -29.70 -12.34
CA PRO A 9 14.48 -29.03 -11.57
C PRO A 9 15.72 -29.91 -11.59
N ARG A 10 16.75 -29.48 -12.33
CA ARG A 10 18.06 -30.14 -12.33
C ARG A 10 18.63 -30.00 -10.93
N ARG A 11 18.38 -30.98 -10.06
CA ARG A 11 19.15 -31.17 -8.84
C ARG A 11 20.58 -31.38 -9.30
N HIS A 12 21.41 -30.35 -9.15
CA HIS A 12 22.84 -30.50 -9.38
C HIS A 12 23.32 -31.58 -8.41
N PRO A 13 23.94 -32.66 -8.89
CA PRO A 13 24.52 -33.65 -7.99
C PRO A 13 25.53 -32.90 -7.10
N PRO A 14 25.48 -33.09 -5.77
CA PRO A 14 26.39 -32.41 -4.87
C PRO A 14 27.82 -32.78 -5.27
N VAL A 15 28.61 -31.76 -5.65
CA VAL A 15 30.04 -31.94 -5.92
C VAL A 15 30.67 -32.29 -4.57
N LEU A 16 31.04 -33.55 -4.43
CA LEU A 16 31.52 -34.12 -3.20
C LEU A 16 33.02 -33.88 -3.13
N ASP A 17 33.40 -32.72 -2.59
CA ASP A 17 34.80 -32.38 -2.38
C ASP A 17 35.40 -33.29 -1.30
N MET A 18 36.24 -34.21 -1.76
CA MET A 18 36.96 -35.15 -0.92
C MET A 18 38.29 -34.52 -0.54
N LEU A 19 38.57 -34.42 0.75
CA LEU A 19 39.85 -33.96 1.24
C LEU A 19 40.93 -35.02 0.92
N PRO A 20 42.22 -34.65 0.84
CA PRO A 20 43.33 -35.57 0.53
C PRO A 20 43.51 -36.73 1.53
N ASN A 21 42.87 -36.65 2.70
CA ASN A 21 42.80 -37.68 3.73
C ASN A 21 41.57 -38.61 3.58
N GLY A 22 40.80 -38.47 2.49
CA GLY A 22 39.63 -39.28 2.19
C GLY A 22 38.35 -38.88 2.93
N THR A 23 38.35 -37.80 3.72
CA THR A 23 37.14 -37.32 4.38
C THR A 23 36.35 -36.36 3.49
N PHE A 24 35.02 -36.34 3.63
CA PHE A 24 34.16 -35.42 2.89
C PHE A 24 33.98 -34.11 3.64
N ARG A 25 33.98 -32.98 2.92
CA ARG A 25 33.69 -31.68 3.54
C ARG A 25 32.22 -31.63 3.94
N GLU A 26 31.94 -31.62 5.24
CA GLU A 26 30.57 -31.47 5.73
C GLU A 26 30.03 -30.08 5.36
N PRO A 27 28.82 -29.97 4.80
CA PRO A 27 28.19 -28.69 4.56
C PRO A 27 27.91 -28.02 5.92
N VAL A 28 28.42 -26.80 6.09
CA VAL A 28 28.19 -25.98 7.28
C VAL A 28 26.69 -25.77 7.44
N ARG A 29 26.05 -26.51 8.35
CA ARG A 29 24.64 -26.32 8.65
C ARG A 29 24.49 -24.97 9.34
N PRO A 30 23.54 -24.11 8.92
CA PRO A 30 23.30 -22.84 9.60
C PRO A 30 22.95 -23.12 11.05
N SER A 31 23.61 -22.41 11.97
CA SER A 31 23.45 -22.61 13.40
C SER A 31 21.99 -22.37 13.82
N LEU A 32 21.54 -23.05 14.88
CA LEU A 32 20.20 -22.83 15.44
C LEU A 32 19.96 -21.35 15.79
N ALA A 33 21.00 -20.67 16.28
CA ALA A 33 20.97 -19.24 16.57
C ALA A 33 20.63 -18.40 15.33
N THR A 34 21.25 -18.69 14.18
CA THR A 34 20.93 -17.99 12.92
C THR A 34 19.47 -18.18 12.53
N ARG A 35 18.93 -19.39 12.68
CA ARG A 35 17.51 -19.67 12.36
C ARG A 35 16.56 -18.90 13.26
N ILE A 36 16.83 -18.88 14.56
CA ILE A 36 16.03 -18.13 15.55
C ILE A 36 16.08 -16.63 15.23
N PHE A 37 17.26 -16.10 14.91
CA PHE A 37 17.40 -14.69 14.56
C PHE A 37 16.59 -14.31 13.31
N ILE A 38 16.62 -15.15 12.26
CA ILE A 38 15.82 -14.93 11.06
C ILE A 38 14.32 -14.86 11.41
N TRP A 39 13.82 -15.84 12.18
CA TRP A 39 12.41 -15.84 12.58
C TRP A 39 12.05 -14.67 13.49
N ALA A 40 12.94 -14.27 14.39
CA ALA A 40 12.73 -13.10 15.25
C ALA A 40 12.59 -11.82 14.42
N VAL A 41 13.43 -11.63 13.40
CA VAL A 41 13.32 -10.48 12.48
C VAL A 41 12.00 -10.52 11.70
N VAL A 42 11.62 -11.68 11.17
CA VAL A 42 10.35 -11.84 10.44
C VAL A 42 9.17 -11.47 11.35
N VAL A 43 9.15 -11.99 12.58
CA VAL A 43 8.10 -11.68 13.56
C VAL A 43 8.11 -10.20 13.93
N ALA A 44 9.29 -9.60 14.15
CA ALA A 44 9.40 -8.18 14.46
C ALA A 44 8.88 -7.29 13.33
N VAL A 45 9.16 -7.63 12.08
CA VAL A 45 8.64 -6.90 10.91
C VAL A 45 7.12 -7.04 10.80
N ILE A 46 6.59 -8.24 11.02
CA ILE A 46 5.14 -8.47 11.01
C ILE A 46 4.48 -7.67 12.14
N ALA A 47 4.97 -7.79 13.37
CA ALA A 47 4.44 -7.08 14.52
C ALA A 47 4.54 -5.55 14.35
N GLY A 48 5.68 -5.05 13.87
CA GLY A 48 5.90 -3.64 13.61
C GLY A 48 4.96 -3.08 12.53
N SER A 49 4.77 -3.81 11.43
CA SER A 49 3.84 -3.40 10.37
C SER A 49 2.39 -3.43 10.84
N LEU A 50 1.99 -4.42 11.66
CA LEU A 50 0.66 -4.48 12.25
C LEU A 50 0.41 -3.31 13.21
N ALA A 51 1.39 -2.97 14.05
CA ALA A 51 1.31 -1.83 14.95
C ALA A 51 1.19 -0.50 14.18
N ALA A 52 2.01 -0.32 13.13
CA ALA A 52 1.92 0.85 12.27
C ALA A 52 0.55 0.95 11.57
N ALA A 53 0.01 -0.17 11.06
CA ALA A 53 -1.31 -0.22 10.45
C ALA A 53 -2.42 0.14 11.46
N ALA A 54 -2.33 -0.34 12.70
CA ALA A 54 -3.28 0.01 13.76
C ALA A 54 -3.26 1.51 14.08
N VAL A 55 -2.07 2.12 14.16
CA VAL A 55 -1.93 3.57 14.38
C VAL A 55 -2.49 4.36 13.19
N ALA A 56 -2.17 3.94 11.95
CA ALA A 56 -2.71 4.57 10.75
C ALA A 56 -4.24 4.49 10.71
N LEU A 57 -4.82 3.33 11.06
CA LEU A 57 -6.27 3.15 11.14
C LEU A 57 -6.89 4.06 12.22
N TRP A 58 -6.23 4.18 13.37
CA TRP A 58 -6.68 5.05 14.45
C TRP A 58 -6.72 6.53 14.02
N ILE A 59 -5.65 7.00 13.36
CA ILE A 59 -5.60 8.35 12.78
C ILE A 59 -6.68 8.52 11.71
N ALA A 60 -6.85 7.54 10.83
CA ALA A 60 -7.90 7.59 9.81
C ALA A 60 -9.29 7.75 10.44
N LEU A 61 -9.59 7.01 11.52
CA LEU A 61 -10.83 7.14 12.28
C LEU A 61 -11.01 8.54 12.87
N LEU A 62 -9.96 9.11 13.46
CA LEU A 62 -9.97 10.48 13.98
C LEU A 62 -10.12 11.53 12.87
N LEU A 63 -9.70 11.22 11.64
CA LEU A 63 -9.81 12.10 10.49
C LEU A 63 -11.22 12.12 9.88
N ILE A 64 -12.02 11.05 10.05
CA ILE A 64 -13.41 10.98 9.55
C ILE A 64 -14.24 12.21 9.94
N PRO A 65 -14.35 12.62 11.22
CA PRO A 65 -15.15 13.79 11.58
C PRO A 65 -14.64 15.08 10.95
N VAL A 66 -13.31 15.24 10.82
CA VAL A 66 -12.69 16.40 10.17
C VAL A 66 -13.01 16.43 8.69
N ALA A 67 -12.89 15.29 8.00
CA ALA A 67 -13.22 15.15 6.59
C ALA A 67 -14.71 15.39 6.33
N LEU A 68 -15.59 14.90 7.20
CA LEU A 68 -17.02 15.19 7.14
C LEU A 68 -17.31 16.68 7.30
N ALA A 69 -16.72 17.34 8.30
CA ALA A 69 -16.88 18.78 8.48
C ALA A 69 -16.39 19.56 7.25
N ALA A 70 -15.23 19.19 6.69
CA ALA A 70 -14.70 19.80 5.48
C ALA A 70 -15.64 19.59 4.27
N ALA A 71 -16.19 18.39 4.12
CA ALA A 71 -17.15 18.08 3.05
C ALA A 71 -18.44 18.90 3.19
N VAL A 72 -18.96 19.06 4.40
CA VAL A 72 -20.14 19.91 4.69
C VAL A 72 -19.84 21.37 4.34
N VAL A 73 -18.69 21.90 4.77
CA VAL A 73 -18.29 23.28 4.47
C VAL A 73 -18.11 23.49 2.97
N ALA A 74 -17.45 22.56 2.28
CA ALA A 74 -17.29 22.60 0.83
C ALA A 74 -18.64 22.59 0.10
N TRP A 75 -19.58 21.75 0.55
CA TRP A 75 -20.93 21.68 0.00
C TRP A 75 -21.70 22.99 0.23
N LEU A 76 -21.62 23.56 1.43
CA LEU A 76 -22.22 24.87 1.74
C LEU A 76 -21.65 25.96 0.85
N ALA A 77 -20.32 26.04 0.70
CA ALA A 77 -19.67 27.02 -0.15
C ALA A 77 -20.13 26.91 -1.61
N PHE A 78 -20.18 25.68 -2.14
CA PHE A 78 -20.70 25.41 -3.48
C PHE A 78 -22.17 25.84 -3.63
N ARG A 79 -23.00 25.54 -2.62
CA ARG A 79 -24.41 25.93 -2.60
C ARG A 79 -24.60 27.45 -2.60
N PHE A 80 -23.80 28.16 -1.81
CA PHE A 80 -23.82 29.63 -1.77
C PHE A 80 -23.37 30.27 -3.09
N GLN A 81 -22.35 29.71 -3.73
CA GLN A 81 -21.91 30.16 -5.06
C GLN A 81 -23.01 29.97 -6.11
N ALA A 82 -23.70 28.83 -6.11
CA ALA A 82 -24.82 28.57 -7.01
C ALA A 82 -25.98 29.57 -6.80
N TRP A 83 -26.27 29.95 -5.54
CA TRP A 83 -27.28 30.97 -5.23
C TRP A 83 -26.87 32.37 -5.71
N ARG A 84 -25.59 32.72 -5.60
CA ARG A 84 -25.07 33.99 -6.13
C ARG A 84 -25.11 34.03 -7.66
N ALA A 85 -24.78 32.94 -8.34
CA ALA A 85 -24.81 32.87 -9.80
C ALA A 85 -26.23 33.08 -10.36
N GLY A 86 -27.26 32.52 -9.70
CA GLY A 86 -28.66 32.74 -10.09
C GLY A 86 -29.13 34.20 -9.92
N ARG A 87 -28.63 34.92 -8.91
CA ARG A 87 -28.94 36.35 -8.73
C ARG A 87 -28.25 37.23 -9.77
N ALA A 88 -27.00 36.91 -10.14
CA ALA A 88 -26.27 37.64 -11.17
C ALA A 88 -26.94 37.51 -12.57
N ALA A 89 -27.47 36.33 -12.89
CA ALA A 89 -28.23 36.10 -14.12
C ALA A 89 -29.57 36.84 -14.16
N ALA A 90 -30.25 36.98 -13.01
CA ALA A 90 -31.51 37.71 -12.89
C ALA A 90 -31.33 39.25 -12.96
N SER A 91 -30.15 39.77 -12.63
CA SER A 91 -29.81 41.19 -12.87
C SER A 91 -29.45 41.46 -14.33
N ALA A 92 -28.79 40.53 -15.02
CA ALA A 92 -28.41 40.69 -16.43
C ALA A 92 -29.61 40.78 -17.40
N THR A 93 -30.75 40.19 -17.03
CA THR A 93 -32.00 40.25 -17.80
C THR A 93 -32.81 41.51 -17.53
N ARG A 94 -32.46 42.30 -16.51
CA ARG A 94 -33.17 43.54 -16.15
C ARG A 94 -32.62 44.78 -16.89
N ASP A 95 -31.43 44.69 -17.47
CA ASP A 95 -30.79 45.77 -18.23
C ASP A 95 -31.11 45.72 -19.75
N THR A 96 -31.77 44.67 -20.24
CA THR A 96 -32.30 44.63 -21.62
C THR A 96 -33.76 45.09 -21.64
N GLY A 97 -34.02 46.30 -21.16
CA GLY A 97 -35.29 46.98 -21.42
C GLY A 97 -35.39 47.38 -22.90
N PRO A 98 -36.54 47.25 -23.57
CA PRO A 98 -36.67 47.63 -24.97
C PRO A 98 -36.42 49.14 -25.10
N ALA A 99 -35.35 49.49 -25.81
CA ALA A 99 -35.18 50.84 -26.33
C ALA A 99 -36.36 51.10 -27.28
N GLY A 100 -37.18 52.09 -26.92
CA GLY A 100 -38.32 52.55 -27.72
C GLY A 100 -37.88 53.20 -29.03
#